data_AF-H3CL37-F1
#
_entry.id   AF-H3CL37-F1
#
_cell.length_a   1.000
_cell.length_b   1.000
_cell.length_c   1.000
_cell.angle_alpha   90.00
_cell.angle_beta   90.00
_cell.angle_gamma   90.00
#
_symmetry.space_group_name_H-M   'P 1'
#
loop_
_entity.id
_entity.type
_entity.pdbx_description
1 polymer ?
#
loop_
_entity_poly.entity_id
_entity_poly.type
_entity_poly.pdbx_seq_one_letter_code
_entity_poly.pdbx_strand_id
1 'polypeptide(L)'
;MCVFASDDKALWGSSALRKAKKPSCPKVFGIRLEDCQPAVNHKFVPLIVEICCGMVEASGLECTGIYRVPGNNAMVSNLQDYLNQGLDINTAAERWQDLNVISSVLKSF
;
A
#
# COMPACT_ATOMS: atom_id res chain seq x y z
N MET A 1 -14.25 18.00 14.38
CA MET A 1 -14.44 19.46 14.27
C MET A 1 -13.95 19.89 12.90
N CYS A 2 -14.82 19.88 11.88
CA CYS A 2 -14.49 20.41 10.56
C CYS A 2 -15.09 21.82 10.48
N VAL A 3 -14.23 22.83 10.43
CA VAL A 3 -14.64 24.21 10.17
C VAL A 3 -14.22 24.54 8.75
N PHE A 4 -15.20 24.61 7.84
CA PHE A 4 -15.01 25.22 6.53
C PHE A 4 -15.71 26.58 6.54
N ALA A 5 -14.90 27.63 6.48
CA ALA A 5 -15.36 28.98 6.21
C ALA A 5 -15.72 29.09 4.72
N SER A 6 -16.80 29.81 4.45
CA SER A 6 -17.30 30.16 3.12
C SER A 6 -16.87 31.59 2.80
N ASP A 7 -16.40 31.87 1.56
CA ASP A 7 -16.82 33.04 0.77
C ASP A 7 -16.36 32.92 -0.70
N ASP A 8 -16.97 33.74 -1.55
CA ASP A 8 -17.35 33.57 -2.95
C ASP A 8 -16.43 34.37 -3.92
N LYS A 9 -16.81 34.42 -5.20
CA LYS A 9 -16.36 35.28 -6.33
C LYS A 9 -15.11 34.91 -7.17
N ALA A 10 -15.44 34.24 -8.28
CA ALA A 10 -15.38 34.75 -9.67
C ALA A 10 -14.05 35.01 -10.43
N LEU A 11 -14.12 34.59 -11.70
CA LEU A 11 -13.68 35.26 -12.94
C LEU A 11 -12.29 34.95 -13.55
N TRP A 12 -12.34 34.14 -14.62
CA TRP A 12 -11.57 34.17 -15.87
C TRP A 12 -10.11 34.68 -15.84
N GLY A 13 -9.16 33.74 -15.96
CA GLY A 13 -7.75 34.04 -16.26
C GLY A 13 -6.94 32.80 -16.60
N SER A 14 -6.46 32.72 -17.84
CA SER A 14 -5.62 31.64 -18.35
C SER A 14 -4.23 31.64 -17.69
N SER A 15 -3.91 30.61 -16.91
CA SER A 15 -2.53 30.17 -16.65
C SER A 15 -2.54 28.71 -16.22
N ALA A 16 -1.52 27.97 -16.65
CA ALA A 16 -1.38 26.53 -16.47
C ALA A 16 -1.59 26.11 -15.00
N LEU A 17 -2.79 25.59 -14.71
CA LEU A 17 -3.16 25.06 -13.42
C LEU A 17 -2.38 23.77 -13.20
N ARG A 18 -1.40 23.81 -12.29
CA ARG A 18 -0.95 22.62 -11.56
C ARG A 18 -2.22 21.94 -11.05
N LYS A 19 -2.62 20.83 -11.68
CA LYS A 19 -3.75 20.02 -11.23
C LYS A 19 -3.51 19.75 -9.74
N ALA A 20 -4.29 20.42 -8.90
CA ALA A 20 -4.41 20.07 -7.50
C ALA A 20 -4.81 18.60 -7.50
N LYS A 21 -3.86 17.72 -7.15
CA LYS A 21 -4.17 16.32 -6.88
C LYS A 21 -5.25 16.37 -5.81
N LYS A 22 -6.45 15.87 -6.14
CA LYS A 22 -7.41 15.43 -5.11
C LYS A 22 -6.58 14.64 -4.07
N PRO A 23 -6.87 14.70 -2.77
CA PRO A 23 -6.28 13.77 -1.81
C PRO A 23 -6.78 12.37 -2.19
N SER A 24 -6.13 11.76 -3.17
CA SER A 24 -6.27 10.36 -3.48
C SER A 24 -5.75 9.65 -2.26
N CYS A 25 -6.53 8.69 -1.76
CA CYS A 25 -6.11 7.79 -0.70
C CYS A 25 -4.64 7.38 -0.90
N PRO A 26 -3.80 7.33 0.14
CA PRO A 26 -2.40 6.95 0.01
C PRO A 26 -2.30 5.62 -0.74
N LYS A 27 -1.77 5.65 -1.95
CA LYS A 27 -1.48 4.43 -2.70
C LYS A 27 -0.28 3.77 -2.05
N VAL A 28 -0.28 2.44 -2.01
CA VAL A 28 0.85 1.68 -1.47
C VAL A 28 1.83 1.34 -2.59
N PHE A 29 1.33 0.92 -3.76
CA PHE A 29 2.13 0.46 -4.89
C PHE A 29 2.28 1.53 -5.98
N GLY A 30 3.38 1.46 -6.72
CA GLY A 30 3.65 2.33 -7.87
C GLY A 30 3.87 3.80 -7.51
N ILE A 31 4.20 4.08 -6.24
CA ILE A 31 4.59 5.39 -5.73
C ILE A 31 6.09 5.40 -5.38
N ARG A 32 6.64 6.59 -5.14
CA ARG A 32 8.04 6.70 -4.76
C ARG A 32 8.23 6.24 -3.31
N LEU A 33 9.41 5.70 -3.01
CA LEU A 33 9.75 5.22 -1.67
C LEU A 33 9.60 6.33 -0.60
N GLU A 34 9.96 7.57 -0.96
CA GLU A 34 9.84 8.77 -0.11
C GLU A 34 8.38 9.16 0.21
N ASP A 35 7.43 8.71 -0.60
CA ASP A 35 5.98 8.97 -0.44
C ASP A 35 5.28 7.82 0.29
N CYS A 36 5.96 6.72 0.60
CA CYS A 36 5.38 5.56 1.26
C CYS A 36 5.06 5.85 2.73
N GLN A 37 3.98 5.22 3.24
CA GLN A 37 3.71 5.21 4.67
C GLN A 37 4.86 4.50 5.40
N PRO A 38 5.52 5.15 6.36
CA PRO A 38 6.61 4.54 7.11
C PRO A 38 6.09 3.44 8.05
N ALA A 39 6.92 2.44 8.29
CA ALA A 39 6.61 1.35 9.20
C ALA A 39 6.62 1.81 10.67
N VAL A 40 5.99 1.04 11.54
CA VAL A 40 5.82 1.41 12.96
C VAL A 40 7.15 1.27 13.71
N ASN A 41 7.86 0.18 13.47
CA ASN A 41 9.12 -0.11 14.16
C ASN A 41 10.34 0.42 13.38
N HIS A 42 10.27 0.43 12.05
CA HIS A 42 11.35 0.89 11.17
C HIS A 42 10.92 2.09 10.31
N LYS A 43 11.10 3.32 10.83
CA LYS A 43 10.62 4.57 10.20
C LYS A 43 11.18 4.87 8.79
N PHE A 44 12.26 4.20 8.38
CA PHE A 44 12.87 4.33 7.05
C PHE A 44 12.47 3.22 6.08
N VAL A 45 11.58 2.33 6.51
CA VAL A 45 11.08 1.19 5.74
C VAL A 45 9.59 1.43 5.44
N PRO A 46 9.11 1.18 4.21
CA PRO A 46 7.68 1.21 3.92
C PRO A 46 6.92 0.19 4.77
N LEU A 47 5.76 0.58 5.30
CA LEU A 47 4.94 -0.27 6.18
C LEU A 47 4.65 -1.64 5.57
N ILE A 48 4.32 -1.69 4.27
CA ILE A 48 4.02 -2.94 3.58
C ILE A 48 5.21 -3.90 3.56
N VAL A 49 6.44 -3.38 3.47
CA VAL A 49 7.66 -4.19 3.49
C VAL A 49 7.83 -4.80 4.88
N GLU A 50 7.69 -4.00 5.95
CA GLU A 50 7.77 -4.51 7.33
C GLU A 50 6.75 -5.61 7.58
N ILE A 51 5.50 -5.41 7.15
CA ILE A 51 4.43 -6.40 7.36
C ILE A 51 4.69 -7.69 6.60
N CYS A 52 4.97 -7.61 5.29
CA CYS A 52 5.22 -8.81 4.49
C CYS A 52 6.43 -9.60 5.01
N CYS A 53 7.52 -8.92 5.40
CA CYS A 53 8.68 -9.57 6.00
C CYS A 53 8.31 -10.26 7.31
N GLY A 54 7.63 -9.56 8.23
CA GLY A 54 7.22 -10.14 9.52
C GLY A 54 6.34 -11.38 9.36
N MET A 55 5.45 -11.41 8.37
CA MET A 55 4.63 -12.60 8.08
C MET A 55 5.47 -13.78 7.56
N VAL A 56 6.41 -13.52 6.66
CA VAL A 56 7.30 -14.57 6.15
C VAL A 56 8.27 -15.07 7.22
N GLU A 57 8.75 -14.21 8.10
CA GLU A 57 9.60 -14.59 9.23
C GLU A 57 8.84 -15.43 10.28
N ALA A 58 7.57 -15.11 10.52
CA ALA A 58 6.77 -15.82 11.52
C ALA A 58 6.43 -17.28 11.13
N SER A 59 6.22 -17.56 9.84
CA SER A 59 5.74 -18.89 9.40
C SER A 59 6.25 -19.37 8.04
N GLY A 60 6.92 -18.52 7.26
CA GLY A 60 7.37 -18.85 5.90
C GLY A 60 8.76 -19.46 5.80
N LEU A 61 9.56 -19.47 6.87
CA LEU A 61 10.92 -20.04 6.85
C LEU A 61 10.91 -21.56 6.65
N GLU A 62 9.87 -22.25 7.14
CA GLU A 62 9.66 -23.69 6.92
C GLU A 62 9.00 -23.99 5.56
N CYS A 63 8.56 -22.96 4.83
CA CYS A 63 7.92 -23.12 3.52
C CYS A 63 8.97 -23.39 2.44
N THR A 64 8.92 -24.58 1.82
CA THR A 64 9.84 -24.95 0.75
C THR A 64 9.67 -24.04 -0.46
N GLY A 65 10.73 -23.29 -0.78
CA GLY A 65 10.75 -22.42 -1.96
C GLY A 65 10.02 -21.09 -1.78
N ILE A 66 9.86 -20.61 -0.54
CA ILE A 66 9.42 -19.24 -0.26
C ILE A 66 10.26 -18.24 -1.09
N TYR A 67 9.60 -17.25 -1.70
CA TYR A 67 10.12 -16.34 -2.73
C TYR A 67 10.42 -16.93 -4.12
N ARG A 68 10.68 -18.24 -4.25
CA ARG A 68 10.88 -18.89 -5.56
C ARG A 68 9.56 -19.31 -6.21
N VAL A 69 8.68 -19.96 -5.44
CA VAL A 69 7.36 -20.37 -5.90
C VAL A 69 6.48 -19.13 -6.06
N PRO A 70 5.83 -18.90 -7.22
CA PRO A 70 4.96 -17.75 -7.39
C PRO A 70 3.64 -17.96 -6.65
N GLY A 71 3.15 -16.90 -6.00
CA GLY A 71 1.76 -16.83 -5.55
C GLY A 71 0.76 -16.79 -6.70
N ASN A 72 -0.51 -17.08 -6.39
CA ASN A 72 -1.59 -16.96 -7.35
C ASN A 72 -1.78 -15.50 -7.80
N ASN A 73 -1.53 -15.22 -9.08
CA ASN A 73 -1.59 -13.87 -9.66
C ASN A 73 -2.91 -13.13 -9.41
N ALA A 74 -4.05 -13.83 -9.40
CA ALA A 74 -5.35 -13.19 -9.13
C ALA A 74 -5.43 -12.69 -7.68
N MET A 75 -4.94 -13.47 -6.73
CA MET A 75 -4.88 -13.12 -5.31
C MET A 75 -3.85 -12.01 -5.05
N VAL A 76 -2.70 -12.07 -5.74
CA VAL A 76 -1.67 -11.02 -5.69
C VAL A 76 -2.23 -9.68 -6.17
N SER A 77 -2.96 -9.66 -7.29
CA SER A 77 -3.61 -8.44 -7.79
C SER A 77 -4.67 -7.94 -6.81
N ASN A 78 -5.53 -8.83 -6.31
CA ASN A 78 -6.59 -8.48 -5.37
C ASN A 78 -6.03 -7.86 -4.08
N LEU A 79 -4.95 -8.42 -3.53
CA LEU A 79 -4.33 -7.91 -2.32
C LEU A 79 -3.67 -6.54 -2.55
N GLN A 80 -3.00 -6.35 -3.70
CA GLN A 80 -2.45 -5.05 -4.08
C GLN A 80 -3.54 -3.98 -4.24
N ASP A 81 -4.65 -4.31 -4.91
CA ASP A 81 -5.77 -3.39 -5.10
C ASP A 81 -6.44 -3.02 -3.77
N TYR A 82 -6.54 -3.97 -2.84
CA TYR A 82 -7.04 -3.73 -1.49
C TYR A 82 -6.11 -2.79 -0.70
N LEU A 83 -4.80 -3.05 -0.72
CA LEU A 83 -3.80 -2.22 -0.05
C LEU A 83 -3.77 -0.80 -0.63
N ASN A 84 -3.91 -0.65 -1.95
CA ASN A 84 -3.96 0.65 -2.62
C ASN A 84 -5.20 1.48 -2.29
N GLN A 85 -6.24 0.88 -1.73
CA GLN A 85 -7.41 1.62 -1.24
C GLN A 85 -7.18 2.25 0.13
N GLY A 86 -5.98 2.09 0.73
CA GLY A 86 -5.65 2.57 2.07
C GLY A 86 -6.47 1.87 3.15
N LEU A 87 -6.92 0.65 2.87
CA LEU A 87 -7.66 -0.17 3.83
C LEU A 87 -6.70 -0.76 4.85
N ASP A 88 -7.17 -0.86 6.09
CA ASP A 88 -6.33 -1.23 7.23
C ASP A 88 -5.67 -2.60 7.03
N ILE A 89 -4.38 -2.67 7.35
CA ILE A 89 -3.56 -3.86 7.14
C ILE A 89 -3.74 -4.77 8.36
N ASN A 90 -4.92 -5.37 8.46
CA ASN A 90 -5.18 -6.40 9.46
C ASN A 90 -4.61 -7.74 8.96
N THR A 91 -3.42 -8.10 9.45
CA THR A 91 -2.71 -9.34 9.12
C THR A 91 -3.42 -10.61 9.61
N ALA A 92 -4.42 -10.50 10.49
CA ALA A 92 -5.26 -11.62 10.92
C ALA A 92 -6.38 -11.96 9.91
N ALA A 93 -6.57 -11.16 8.87
CA ALA A 93 -7.60 -11.41 7.86
C ALA A 93 -7.23 -12.59 6.95
N GLU A 94 -8.25 -13.33 6.48
CA GLU A 94 -8.11 -14.50 5.60
C GLU A 94 -7.29 -14.23 4.32
N ARG A 95 -7.29 -12.98 3.85
CA ARG A 95 -6.51 -12.55 2.67
C ARG A 95 -4.98 -12.70 2.83
N TRP A 96 -4.48 -12.84 4.06
CA TRP A 96 -3.06 -12.95 4.39
C TRP A 96 -2.61 -14.40 4.70
N GLN A 97 -3.38 -15.40 4.31
CA GLN A 97 -3.07 -16.81 4.64
C GLN A 97 -2.06 -17.46 3.68
N ASP A 98 -1.96 -16.99 2.43
CA ASP A 98 -1.05 -17.58 1.44
C ASP A 98 0.29 -16.83 1.39
N LEU A 99 1.32 -17.46 1.94
CA LEU A 99 2.69 -16.92 1.98
C LEU A 99 3.33 -16.78 0.60
N ASN A 100 2.93 -17.57 -0.39
CA ASN A 100 3.39 -17.39 -1.77
C ASN A 100 2.77 -16.13 -2.38
N VAL A 101 1.50 -15.82 -2.05
CA VAL A 101 0.87 -14.55 -2.44
C VAL A 101 1.57 -13.37 -1.75
N ILE A 102 1.83 -13.45 -0.44
CA ILE A 102 2.50 -12.38 0.32
C ILE A 102 3.91 -12.13 -0.21
N SER A 103 4.70 -13.18 -0.42
CA SER A 103 6.05 -13.05 -0.97
C SER A 103 6.04 -12.50 -2.41
N SER A 104 5.03 -12.86 -3.22
CA SER A 104 4.84 -12.25 -4.54
C SER A 104 4.48 -10.77 -4.46
N VAL A 105 3.60 -10.36 -3.54
CA VAL A 105 3.27 -8.95 -3.30
C VAL A 105 4.49 -8.15 -2.86
N LEU A 106 5.30 -8.72 -1.96
CA LEU A 106 6.55 -8.10 -1.53
C LEU A 106 7.54 -7.94 -2.70
N LYS A 107 7.66 -8.93 -3.58
CA LYS A 107 8.51 -8.84 -4.78
C LYS A 107 8.02 -7.83 -5.81
N SER A 108 6.71 -7.55 -5.85
CA SER A 108 6.11 -6.61 -6.83
C SER A 108 6.05 -5.16 -6.34
N PHE A 109 6.37 -4.92 -5.07
CA PHE A 109 6.43 -3.59 -4.47
C PHE A 109 7.65 -2.81 -4.99
#